data_AF-X1CHK4-F1
#
_entry.id   AF-X1CHK4-F1
#
_cell.length_a   1.000
_cell.length_b   1.000
_cell.length_c   1.000
_cell.angle_alpha   90.00
_cell.angle_beta   90.00
_cell.angle_gamma   90.00
#
_symmetry.space_group_name_H-M   'P 1'
#
loop_
_entity.id
_entity.type
_entity.pdbx_description
1 polymer ?
#
loop_
_entity_poly.entity_id
_entity_poly.type
_entity_poly.pdbx_seq_one_letter_code
_entity_poly.pdbx_strand_id
1 'polypeptide(L)'
;MVVVGVVGAVGAVGVIGILKLTSRYIYGTSKRGVPIYLFKPLDPEISDCLVASKLKETTIKNKELLKNYLIVVEIDEATISDKHPKAQCITILGPVGNFNAEIEALLYRWDIYSPNFKSLCRKPAYIDLATQIATDLDRNIGLEETSLRIDLRDKLVFSIDPPGCEDIDDALHICEMPNGRYNVGIHIADVSHWVHEDSILDKLAQQRLTTVYTPIRNIEMLPSEYSTNICSLKQNQDRYALSLFFDYLPETNEIDNDTMVFCPTIIRSSRSLSYH
;
A
#
# COMPACT_ATOMS: atom_id res chain seq x y z
N MET A 1 22.78 -2.75 1.50
CA MET A 1 21.39 -2.35 1.73
C MET A 1 21.09 -2.67 3.17
N VAL A 2 21.24 -1.69 4.06
CA VAL A 2 21.04 -1.86 5.49
C VAL A 2 19.53 -1.86 5.71
N VAL A 3 18.97 -3.01 6.08
CA VAL A 3 17.59 -3.09 6.58
C VAL A 3 17.62 -2.47 7.96
N VAL A 4 17.43 -1.15 8.01
CA VAL A 4 17.16 -0.45 9.27
C VAL A 4 15.72 -0.83 9.61
N GLY A 5 15.56 -1.69 10.62
CA GLY A 5 14.25 -2.03 11.17
C GLY A 5 13.54 -0.74 11.58
N VAL A 6 12.45 -0.42 10.89
CA VAL A 6 11.58 0.68 11.28
C VAL A 6 10.77 0.20 12.47
N VAL A 7 11.30 0.43 13.66
CA VAL A 7 10.51 0.39 14.89
C VAL A 7 9.58 1.61 14.85
N GLY A 8 8.38 1.43 14.29
CA GLY A 8 7.33 2.43 14.22
C GLY A 8 6.16 2.06 15.14
N ALA A 9 6.02 2.81 16.24
CA ALA A 9 5.03 2.69 17.30
C ALA A 9 3.60 2.27 16.88
N VAL A 10 3.16 1.07 17.29
CA VAL A 10 2.11 0.76 18.31
C VAL A 10 1.80 -0.74 18.23
N GLY A 11 2.34 -1.53 19.18
CA GLY A 11 2.03 -2.96 19.38
C GLY A 11 3.19 -3.87 18.99
N ALA A 12 3.48 -4.88 19.82
CA ALA A 12 4.54 -5.86 19.59
C ALA A 12 4.43 -6.46 18.17
N VAL A 13 5.55 -6.52 17.44
CA VAL A 13 5.62 -7.16 16.12
C VAL A 13 5.27 -8.63 16.32
N GLY A 14 4.09 -9.02 15.87
CA GLY A 14 3.61 -10.38 16.03
C GLY A 14 4.48 -11.36 15.23
N VAL A 15 4.87 -12.46 15.86
CA VAL A 15 5.66 -13.51 15.22
C VAL A 15 4.74 -14.37 14.35
N ILE A 16 5.03 -14.45 13.05
CA ILE A 16 4.31 -15.30 12.10
C ILE A 16 4.90 -16.70 12.06
N GLY A 17 4.04 -17.72 12.02
CA GLY A 17 4.46 -19.11 11.99
C GLY A 17 3.31 -20.09 11.75
N ILE A 18 3.64 -21.38 11.85
CA ILE A 18 2.73 -22.48 11.59
C ILE A 18 2.33 -23.14 12.91
N LEU A 19 1.03 -23.14 13.20
CA LEU A 19 0.43 -23.93 14.27
C LEU A 19 0.22 -25.38 13.82
N LYS A 20 0.90 -26.33 14.47
CA LYS A 20 0.96 -27.75 14.09
C LYS A 20 -0.22 -28.56 14.64
N LEU A 21 -1.44 -28.30 14.15
CA LEU A 21 -2.65 -29.00 14.60
C LEU A 21 -2.76 -30.46 14.12
N THR A 22 -2.18 -30.77 12.95
CA THR A 22 -2.18 -32.13 12.37
C THR A 22 -1.35 -33.13 13.17
N SER A 23 -0.46 -32.64 14.05
CA SER A 23 0.29 -33.50 14.96
C SER A 23 -0.65 -34.29 15.88
N ARG A 24 -0.31 -35.54 16.17
CA ARG A 24 -0.98 -36.34 17.20
C ARG A 24 -0.61 -35.85 18.61
N TYR A 25 0.52 -35.18 18.76
CA TYR A 25 1.02 -34.70 20.04
C TYR A 25 0.34 -33.40 20.46
N ILE A 26 -0.14 -33.38 21.70
CA ILE A 26 -0.66 -32.21 22.40
C ILE A 26 0.32 -31.96 23.56
N TYR A 27 0.81 -30.73 23.69
CA TYR A 27 1.86 -30.36 24.65
C TYR A 27 1.32 -30.06 26.07
N GLY A 28 0.02 -30.28 26.26
CA GLY A 28 -0.68 -30.08 27.52
C GLY A 28 -1.99 -29.35 27.32
N THR A 29 -2.57 -28.89 28.42
CA THR A 29 -3.79 -28.11 28.45
C THR A 29 -3.58 -26.85 29.27
N SER A 30 -4.12 -25.73 28.82
CA SER A 30 -4.12 -24.50 29.61
C SER A 30 -4.95 -24.66 30.88
N LYS A 31 -4.83 -23.72 31.82
CA LYS A 31 -5.67 -23.67 33.04
C LYS A 31 -7.18 -23.68 32.75
N ARG A 32 -7.59 -23.29 31.54
CA ARG A 32 -8.98 -23.28 31.06
C ARG A 32 -9.37 -24.53 30.27
N GLY A 33 -8.55 -25.58 30.31
CA GLY A 33 -8.77 -26.84 29.58
C GLY A 33 -8.58 -26.73 28.07
N VAL A 34 -7.88 -25.71 27.56
CA VAL A 34 -7.64 -25.54 26.12
C VAL A 34 -6.38 -26.31 25.72
N PRO A 35 -6.42 -27.20 24.72
CA PRO A 35 -5.23 -27.92 24.26
C PRO A 35 -4.11 -26.99 23.75
N ILE A 36 -2.87 -27.37 24.02
CA ILE A 36 -1.66 -26.63 23.64
C ILE A 36 -0.93 -27.36 22.52
N TYR A 37 -0.56 -26.62 21.47
CA TYR A 37 0.10 -27.14 20.28
C TYR A 37 1.44 -26.45 20.05
N LEU A 38 2.31 -27.13 19.31
CA LEU A 38 3.55 -26.56 18.82
C LEU A 38 3.27 -25.51 17.75
N PHE A 39 3.89 -24.36 17.91
CA PHE A 39 3.97 -23.30 16.94
C PHE A 39 5.40 -23.18 16.45
N LYS A 40 5.57 -23.19 15.14
CA LYS A 40 6.87 -23.06 14.48
C LYS A 40 6.94 -21.71 13.77
N PRO A 41 7.72 -20.74 14.27
CA PRO A 41 7.96 -19.48 13.58
C PRO A 41 8.45 -19.70 12.13
N LEU A 42 8.11 -18.79 11.22
CA LEU A 42 8.66 -18.80 9.86
C LEU A 42 10.11 -18.29 9.81
N ASP A 43 10.50 -17.51 10.81
CA ASP A 43 11.88 -17.12 11.05
C ASP A 43 12.60 -18.21 11.86
N PRO A 44 13.60 -18.90 11.29
CA PRO A 44 14.31 -19.96 11.99
C PRO A 44 15.18 -19.46 13.17
N GLU A 45 15.42 -18.16 13.30
CA GLU A 45 16.15 -17.60 14.44
C GLU A 45 15.29 -17.55 15.71
N ILE A 46 13.96 -17.66 15.56
CA ILE A 46 13.01 -17.66 16.67
C ILE A 46 12.70 -19.10 17.10
N SER A 47 12.85 -19.39 18.39
CA SER A 47 12.56 -20.69 18.98
C SER A 47 11.10 -21.12 18.81
N ASP A 48 10.89 -22.43 18.61
CA ASP A 48 9.55 -23.05 18.62
C ASP A 48 8.79 -22.72 19.92
N CYS A 49 7.54 -22.27 19.80
CA CYS A 49 6.69 -21.84 20.92
C CYS A 49 5.50 -22.77 21.15
N LEU A 50 4.81 -22.59 22.28
CA LEU A 50 3.57 -23.29 22.63
C LEU A 50 2.37 -22.35 22.61
N VAL A 51 1.33 -22.73 21.86
CA VAL A 51 0.12 -21.93 21.67
C VAL A 51 -1.11 -22.74 22.05
N ALA A 52 -1.93 -22.21 22.94
CA ALA A 52 -3.23 -22.79 23.28
C ALA A 52 -4.27 -22.47 22.20
N SER A 53 -4.99 -23.48 21.69
CA SER A 53 -6.01 -23.27 20.66
C SER A 53 -7.14 -24.30 20.73
N LYS A 54 -8.37 -23.88 20.38
CA LYS A 54 -9.51 -24.78 20.18
C LYS A 54 -9.71 -25.19 18.72
N LEU A 55 -8.89 -24.66 17.79
CA LEU A 55 -9.10 -24.84 16.35
C LEU A 55 -9.25 -26.31 15.95
N LYS A 56 -8.37 -27.20 16.43
CA LYS A 56 -8.46 -28.63 16.13
C LYS A 56 -9.80 -29.24 16.54
N GLU A 57 -10.29 -28.92 17.75
CA GLU A 57 -11.58 -29.41 18.23
C GLU A 57 -12.72 -28.87 17.39
N THR A 58 -12.68 -27.57 17.05
CA THR A 58 -13.69 -26.92 16.20
C THR A 58 -13.72 -27.53 14.79
N THR A 59 -12.57 -27.71 14.14
CA THR A 59 -12.44 -28.32 12.81
C THR A 59 -13.01 -29.75 12.80
N ILE A 60 -12.70 -30.56 13.82
CA ILE A 60 -13.25 -31.92 13.95
C ILE A 60 -14.76 -31.90 14.16
N LYS A 61 -15.28 -31.03 15.03
CA LYS A 61 -16.73 -30.87 15.26
C LYS A 61 -17.47 -30.47 13.98
N ASN A 62 -16.85 -29.62 13.16
CA ASN A 62 -17.39 -29.20 11.87
C ASN A 62 -17.22 -30.24 10.76
N LYS A 63 -16.60 -31.41 11.03
CA LYS A 63 -16.29 -32.45 10.05
C LYS A 63 -15.40 -31.97 8.89
N GLU A 64 -14.56 -30.98 9.16
CA GLU A 64 -13.60 -30.43 8.20
C GLU A 64 -12.29 -31.21 8.24
N LEU A 65 -11.54 -31.21 7.13
CA LEU A 65 -10.21 -31.82 7.07
C LEU A 65 -9.24 -31.02 7.95
N LEU A 66 -8.60 -31.70 8.90
CA LEU A 66 -7.62 -31.08 9.78
C LEU A 66 -6.38 -30.62 9.00
N LYS A 67 -6.06 -29.33 9.12
CA LYS A 67 -4.89 -28.69 8.50
C LYS A 67 -4.05 -27.98 9.56
N ASN A 68 -2.79 -27.70 9.23
CA ASN A 68 -2.00 -26.73 9.99
C ASN A 68 -2.40 -25.33 9.56
N TYR A 69 -2.18 -24.34 10.42
CA TYR A 69 -2.60 -22.96 10.17
C TYR A 69 -1.43 -22.00 10.27
N LEU A 70 -1.42 -21.00 9.39
CA LEU A 70 -0.60 -19.81 9.52
C LEU A 70 -1.28 -18.88 10.51
N ILE A 71 -0.55 -18.52 11.58
CA ILE A 71 -1.05 -17.63 12.63
C ILE A 71 0.03 -16.63 13.03
N VAL A 72 -0.41 -15.48 13.52
CA VAL A 72 0.44 -14.46 14.14
C VAL A 72 0.28 -14.58 15.66
N VAL A 73 1.40 -14.63 16.37
CA VAL A 73 1.44 -14.78 17.83
C VAL A 73 2.24 -13.67 18.50
N GLU A 74 1.90 -13.39 19.74
CA GLU A 74 2.72 -12.58 20.65
C GLU A 74 3.36 -13.54 21.66
N ILE A 75 4.69 -13.52 21.75
CA ILE A 75 5.43 -14.39 22.68
C ILE A 75 5.35 -13.78 24.08
N ASP A 76 5.04 -14.60 25.08
CA ASP A 76 5.05 -14.20 26.48
C ASP A 76 6.49 -14.07 26.98
N GLU A 77 6.95 -12.83 27.13
CA GLU A 77 8.30 -12.47 27.56
C GLU A 77 8.70 -13.15 28.88
N ALA A 78 7.74 -13.41 29.78
CA ALA A 78 8.02 -14.09 31.05
C ALA A 78 8.46 -15.56 30.88
N THR A 79 8.27 -16.13 29.68
CA THR A 79 8.61 -17.51 29.34
C THR A 79 9.66 -17.62 28.25
N ILE A 80 10.29 -16.51 27.85
CA ILE A 80 11.26 -16.47 26.73
C ILE A 80 12.47 -17.39 26.94
N SER A 81 12.84 -17.65 28.20
CA SER A 81 13.96 -18.53 28.60
C SER A 81 13.56 -20.00 28.74
N ASP A 82 12.27 -20.33 28.66
CA ASP A 82 11.80 -21.70 28.68
C ASP A 82 12.24 -22.44 27.41
N LYS A 83 12.38 -23.78 27.48
CA LYS A 83 12.66 -24.61 26.30
C LYS A 83 11.69 -24.35 25.14
N HIS A 84 10.43 -24.11 25.47
CA HIS A 84 9.41 -23.66 24.54
C HIS A 84 8.63 -22.52 25.20
N PRO A 85 8.90 -21.26 24.81
CA PRO A 85 8.14 -20.11 25.29
C PRO A 85 6.66 -20.28 24.98
N LYS A 86 5.82 -19.68 25.81
CA LYS A 86 4.37 -19.60 25.55
C LYS A 86 4.10 -18.42 24.64
N ALA A 87 3.10 -18.57 23.79
CA ALA A 87 2.66 -17.48 22.93
C ALA A 87 1.13 -17.45 22.84
N GLN A 88 0.60 -16.24 22.71
CA GLN A 88 -0.82 -15.99 22.51
C GLN A 88 -1.10 -15.77 21.03
N CYS A 89 -2.07 -16.49 20.48
CA CYS A 89 -2.54 -16.24 19.12
C CYS A 89 -3.23 -14.87 19.05
N ILE A 90 -2.72 -13.99 18.18
CA ILE A 90 -3.27 -12.67 17.91
C ILE A 90 -4.23 -12.75 16.72
N THR A 91 -3.78 -13.38 15.63
CA THR A 91 -4.55 -13.48 14.39
C THR A 91 -4.36 -14.85 13.74
N ILE A 92 -5.42 -15.39 13.16
CA ILE A 92 -5.38 -16.60 12.32
C ILE A 92 -5.49 -16.14 10.87
N LEU A 93 -4.45 -16.38 10.07
CA LEU A 93 -4.43 -16.00 8.65
C LEU A 93 -5.17 -17.02 7.79
N GLY A 94 -4.98 -18.31 8.08
CA GLY A 94 -5.67 -19.38 7.38
C GLY A 94 -4.89 -20.70 7.35
N PRO A 95 -5.42 -21.73 6.69
CA PRO A 95 -4.75 -23.02 6.58
C PRO A 95 -3.53 -22.93 5.66
N VAL A 96 -2.46 -23.66 6.00
CA VAL A 96 -1.26 -23.79 5.18
C VAL A 96 -1.63 -24.29 3.77
N GLY A 97 -1.03 -23.67 2.75
CA GLY A 97 -1.31 -23.93 1.34
C GLY A 97 -2.53 -23.18 0.78
N ASN A 98 -3.23 -22.39 1.59
CA ASN A 98 -4.22 -21.44 1.07
C ASN A 98 -3.52 -20.19 0.53
N PHE A 99 -3.73 -19.89 -0.75
CA PHE A 99 -3.07 -18.78 -1.44
C PHE A 99 -3.13 -17.44 -0.69
N ASN A 100 -4.31 -17.01 -0.25
CA ASN A 100 -4.47 -15.74 0.45
C ASN A 100 -3.75 -15.74 1.81
N ALA A 101 -3.82 -16.84 2.57
CA ALA A 101 -3.15 -16.96 3.85
C ALA A 101 -1.61 -16.92 3.70
N GLU A 102 -1.07 -17.51 2.63
CA GLU A 102 0.37 -17.48 2.34
C GLU A 102 0.83 -16.05 1.96
N ILE A 103 0.07 -15.32 1.15
CA ILE A 103 0.39 -13.92 0.82
C ILE A 103 0.34 -13.05 2.08
N GLU A 104 -0.70 -13.15 2.90
CA GLU A 104 -0.78 -12.38 4.14
C GLU A 104 0.36 -12.75 5.11
N ALA A 105 0.75 -14.03 5.19
CA ALA A 105 1.89 -14.45 6.01
C ALA A 105 3.22 -13.82 5.53
N LEU A 106 3.42 -13.67 4.21
CA LEU A 106 4.57 -12.96 3.66
C LEU A 106 4.53 -11.47 4.03
N LEU A 107 3.36 -10.83 3.94
CA LEU A 107 3.21 -9.42 4.33
C LEU A 107 3.56 -9.19 5.79
N TYR A 108 3.12 -10.07 6.70
CA TYR A 108 3.50 -10.02 8.11
C TYR A 108 5.00 -10.27 8.32
N ARG A 109 5.57 -11.26 7.62
CA ARG A 109 6.99 -11.62 7.76
C ARG A 109 7.93 -10.47 7.41
N TRP A 110 7.56 -9.67 6.42
CA TRP A 110 8.37 -8.56 5.94
C TRP A 110 7.96 -7.20 6.52
N ASP A 111 7.08 -7.19 7.53
CA ASP A 111 6.56 -5.98 8.17
C ASP A 111 5.89 -5.01 7.19
N ILE A 112 5.31 -5.54 6.11
CA ILE A 112 4.55 -4.80 5.10
C ILE A 112 3.06 -4.77 5.47
N TYR A 113 2.62 -5.70 6.34
CA TYR A 113 1.24 -5.76 6.76
C TYR A 113 0.84 -4.48 7.50
N SER A 114 0.10 -3.62 6.81
CA SER A 114 -0.43 -2.37 7.36
C SER A 114 -1.97 -2.43 7.42
N PRO A 115 -2.60 -1.94 8.49
CA PRO A 115 -4.04 -1.74 8.50
C PRO A 115 -4.47 -0.84 7.34
N ASN A 116 -5.57 -1.18 6.67
CA ASN A 116 -6.11 -0.29 5.64
C ASN A 116 -6.51 1.08 6.24
N PHE A 117 -6.56 2.12 5.40
CA PHE A 117 -6.87 3.48 5.84
C PHE A 117 -8.23 3.59 6.52
N LYS A 118 -9.25 2.86 6.04
CA LYS A 118 -10.57 2.81 6.69
C LYS A 118 -10.49 2.31 8.14
N SER A 119 -9.60 1.38 8.44
CA SER A 119 -9.35 0.91 9.81
C SER A 119 -8.52 1.89 10.62
N LEU A 120 -7.58 2.60 10.00
CA LEU A 120 -6.77 3.64 10.66
C LEU A 120 -7.64 4.82 11.10
N CYS A 121 -8.51 5.33 10.22
CA CYS A 121 -9.40 6.46 10.50
C CYS A 121 -10.38 6.22 11.67
N ARG A 122 -10.58 4.97 12.11
CA ARG A 122 -11.38 4.65 13.32
C ARG A 122 -10.61 4.86 14.62
N LYS A 123 -9.28 4.96 14.57
CA LYS A 123 -8.44 5.18 15.74
C LYS A 123 -8.46 6.67 16.08
N PRO A 124 -8.54 7.06 17.38
CA PRO A 124 -8.59 8.46 17.80
C PRO A 124 -7.45 9.33 17.24
N ALA A 125 -6.25 8.76 17.10
CA ALA A 125 -5.07 9.45 16.55
C ALA A 125 -5.20 9.87 15.07
N TYR A 126 -6.20 9.35 14.34
CA TYR A 126 -6.39 9.60 12.90
C TYR A 126 -7.79 10.09 12.58
N ILE A 127 -8.54 10.61 13.55
CA ILE A 127 -9.90 11.11 13.30
C ILE A 127 -9.90 12.32 12.38
N ASP A 128 -8.90 13.19 12.50
CA ASP A 128 -8.73 14.38 11.66
C ASP A 128 -8.41 14.01 10.20
N LEU A 129 -7.80 12.84 9.97
CA LEU A 129 -7.52 12.34 8.62
C LEU A 129 -8.80 12.08 7.83
N ALA A 130 -9.83 11.52 8.48
CA ALA A 130 -11.12 11.27 7.82
C ALA A 130 -11.81 12.57 7.42
N THR A 131 -11.77 13.58 8.30
CA THR A 131 -12.31 14.91 8.04
C THR A 131 -11.54 15.60 6.92
N GLN A 132 -10.21 15.49 6.91
CA GLN A 132 -9.35 16.01 5.84
C GLN A 132 -9.71 15.38 4.49
N ILE A 133 -9.77 14.04 4.41
CA ILE A 133 -10.14 13.32 3.18
C ILE A 133 -11.50 13.79 2.66
N ALA A 134 -12.52 13.88 3.53
CA ALA A 134 -13.85 14.34 3.13
C ALA A 134 -13.82 15.79 2.60
N THR A 135 -13.07 16.67 3.27
CA THR A 135 -12.92 18.07 2.85
C THR A 135 -12.25 18.18 1.49
N ASP A 136 -11.18 17.40 1.26
CA ASP A 136 -10.43 17.42 0.01
C ASP A 136 -11.23 16.82 -1.16
N LEU A 137 -12.06 15.81 -0.89
CA LEU A 137 -12.99 15.26 -1.89
C LEU A 137 -14.07 16.26 -2.31
N ASP A 138 -14.56 17.07 -1.37
CA ASP A 138 -15.55 18.12 -1.64
C ASP A 138 -14.92 19.36 -2.29
N ARG A 139 -13.60 19.55 -2.18
CA ARG A 139 -12.89 20.61 -2.88
C ARG A 139 -12.85 20.31 -4.38
N ASN A 140 -13.74 20.98 -5.11
CA ASN A 140 -13.53 21.19 -6.53
C ASN A 140 -12.23 21.97 -6.78
N ILE A 141 -11.71 21.86 -8.00
CA ILE A 141 -10.61 22.71 -8.46
C ILE A 141 -10.96 24.18 -8.23
N GLY A 142 -10.20 24.82 -7.35
CA GLY A 142 -10.41 26.18 -6.91
C GLY A 142 -9.87 27.17 -7.94
N LEU A 143 -10.62 28.26 -8.17
CA LEU A 143 -10.22 29.33 -9.08
C LEU A 143 -8.90 30.00 -8.64
N GLU A 144 -8.67 30.15 -7.34
CA GLU A 144 -7.45 30.75 -6.80
C GLU A 144 -6.22 29.91 -7.15
N GLU A 145 -6.24 28.62 -6.83
CA GLU A 145 -5.14 27.69 -7.12
C GLU A 145 -4.93 27.53 -8.64
N THR A 146 -6.02 27.50 -9.41
CA THR A 146 -5.96 27.46 -10.89
C THR A 146 -5.22 28.68 -11.45
N SER A 147 -5.39 29.86 -10.85
CA SER A 147 -4.76 31.09 -11.36
C SER A 147 -3.25 31.15 -11.12
N LEU A 148 -2.71 30.28 -10.27
CA LEU A 148 -1.27 30.12 -10.02
C LEU A 148 -0.60 29.11 -10.95
N ARG A 149 -1.37 28.44 -11.82
CA ARG A 149 -0.94 27.32 -12.66
C ARG A 149 -1.07 27.65 -14.13
N ILE A 150 -0.20 27.08 -14.97
CA ILE A 150 -0.39 27.15 -16.42
C ILE A 150 -1.58 26.27 -16.81
N ASP A 151 -2.55 26.86 -17.50
CA ASP A 151 -3.74 26.15 -17.98
C ASP A 151 -3.46 25.44 -19.31
N LEU A 152 -3.52 24.11 -19.27
CA LEU A 152 -3.31 23.23 -20.42
C LEU A 152 -4.55 22.39 -20.72
N ARG A 153 -5.73 22.74 -20.17
CA ARG A 153 -6.96 21.96 -20.37
C ARG A 153 -7.40 21.89 -21.83
N ASP A 154 -6.86 22.78 -22.66
CA ASP A 154 -7.11 22.86 -24.10
C ASP A 154 -6.15 21.98 -24.92
N LYS A 155 -5.09 21.46 -24.29
CA LYS A 155 -4.10 20.59 -24.94
C LYS A 155 -4.62 19.15 -25.02
N LEU A 156 -4.22 18.46 -26.09
CA LEU A 156 -4.51 17.03 -26.25
C LEU A 156 -3.59 16.20 -25.36
N VAL A 157 -3.91 16.17 -24.06
CA VAL A 157 -3.21 15.37 -23.06
C VAL A 157 -3.79 13.96 -23.02
N PHE A 158 -2.95 12.93 -22.88
CA PHE A 158 -3.38 11.54 -22.73
C PHE A 158 -2.45 10.75 -21.80
N SER A 159 -2.95 9.68 -21.19
CA SER A 159 -2.14 8.71 -20.42
C SER A 159 -2.08 7.37 -21.13
N ILE A 160 -1.05 6.56 -20.84
CA ILE A 160 -0.92 5.18 -21.35
C ILE A 160 -0.58 4.26 -20.18
N ASP A 161 -1.53 3.43 -19.79
CA ASP A 161 -1.46 2.63 -18.56
C ASP A 161 -1.86 1.17 -18.80
N PRO A 162 -1.51 0.22 -17.93
CA PRO A 162 -2.05 -1.13 -17.99
C PRO A 162 -3.59 -1.16 -17.89
N PRO A 163 -4.28 -2.14 -18.50
CA PRO A 163 -5.72 -2.27 -18.38
C PRO A 163 -6.17 -2.36 -16.92
N GLY A 164 -7.09 -1.49 -16.52
CA GLY A 164 -7.62 -1.44 -15.15
C GLY A 164 -6.81 -0.62 -14.16
N CYS A 165 -5.78 0.12 -14.61
CA CYS A 165 -5.09 1.12 -13.79
C CYS A 165 -6.06 2.23 -13.34
N GLU A 166 -6.05 2.57 -12.06
CA GLU A 166 -6.88 3.65 -11.50
C GLU A 166 -6.04 4.81 -10.93
N ASP A 167 -4.79 4.55 -10.57
CA ASP A 167 -3.76 5.45 -10.07
C ASP A 167 -2.85 5.93 -11.20
N ILE A 168 -3.40 6.79 -12.07
CA ILE A 168 -2.69 7.33 -13.23
C ILE A 168 -1.78 8.47 -12.78
N ASP A 169 -0.48 8.21 -12.69
CA ASP A 169 0.52 9.16 -12.20
C ASP A 169 1.01 10.13 -13.28
N ASP A 170 1.09 9.68 -14.53
CA ASP A 170 1.65 10.44 -15.64
C ASP A 170 0.70 10.59 -16.83
N ALA A 171 0.83 11.73 -17.50
CA ALA A 171 0.17 12.02 -18.77
C ALA A 171 1.10 12.81 -19.68
N LEU A 172 0.84 12.75 -20.98
CA LEU A 172 1.71 13.28 -22.02
C LEU A 172 0.90 14.11 -23.01
N HIS A 173 1.54 15.11 -23.61
CA HIS A 173 1.08 15.65 -24.89
C HIS A 173 2.27 15.91 -25.81
N ILE A 174 2.00 15.92 -27.11
CA ILE A 174 2.97 16.21 -28.16
C ILE A 174 2.31 17.16 -29.16
N CYS A 175 2.97 18.27 -29.46
CA CYS A 175 2.50 19.27 -30.42
C CYS A 175 3.59 19.54 -31.46
N GLU A 176 3.30 19.31 -32.74
CA GLU A 176 4.19 19.71 -33.83
C GLU A 176 4.23 21.25 -33.95
N MET A 177 5.42 21.80 -34.10
CA MET A 177 5.67 23.23 -34.22
C MET A 177 5.93 23.63 -35.68
N PRO A 178 5.74 24.92 -36.05
CA PRO A 178 5.94 25.39 -37.43
C PRO A 178 7.35 25.17 -38.00
N ASN A 179 8.35 24.98 -37.14
CA ASN A 179 9.74 24.71 -37.51
C ASN A 179 10.05 23.21 -37.66
N GLY A 180 9.05 22.32 -37.61
CA GLY A 180 9.21 20.87 -37.73
C GLY A 180 9.69 20.16 -36.46
N ARG A 181 9.91 20.91 -35.36
CA ARG A 181 10.19 20.34 -34.03
C ARG A 181 8.89 19.97 -33.33
N TYR A 182 9.00 19.23 -32.23
CA TYR A 182 7.85 18.88 -31.40
C TYR A 182 8.01 19.47 -30.01
N ASN A 183 7.00 20.19 -29.53
CA ASN A 183 6.89 20.52 -28.12
C ASN A 183 6.26 19.34 -27.38
N VAL A 184 6.98 18.79 -26.41
CA VAL A 184 6.55 17.65 -25.61
C VAL A 184 6.29 18.13 -24.19
N GLY A 185 5.15 17.73 -23.62
CA GLY A 185 4.86 17.92 -22.21
C GLY A 185 4.69 16.58 -21.49
N ILE A 186 5.38 16.43 -20.36
CA ILE A 186 5.21 15.35 -19.39
C ILE A 186 4.53 15.97 -18.18
N HIS A 187 3.40 15.40 -17.75
CA HIS A 187 2.56 15.89 -16.66
C HIS A 187 2.50 14.83 -15.58
N ILE A 188 3.02 15.11 -14.40
CA ILE A 188 2.99 14.20 -13.25
C ILE A 188 1.95 14.71 -12.25
N ALA A 189 1.13 13.80 -11.70
CA ALA A 189 0.15 14.12 -10.67
C ALA A 189 0.76 14.95 -9.52
N ASP A 190 0.14 16.10 -9.20
CA ASP A 190 0.65 16.97 -8.14
C ASP A 190 0.20 16.50 -6.76
N VAL A 191 0.78 15.40 -6.30
CA VAL A 191 0.52 14.83 -4.97
C VAL A 191 0.90 15.81 -3.85
N SER A 192 1.94 16.64 -4.08
CA SER A 192 2.46 17.59 -3.10
C SER A 192 1.47 18.70 -2.73
N HIS A 193 0.52 19.01 -3.63
CA HIS A 193 -0.58 19.91 -3.33
C HIS A 193 -1.51 19.37 -2.23
N TRP A 194 -1.67 18.04 -2.14
CA TRP A 194 -2.60 17.39 -1.21
C TRP A 194 -1.93 16.81 0.03
N VAL A 195 -0.67 16.37 -0.12
CA VAL A 195 0.12 15.76 0.95
C VAL A 195 1.20 16.75 1.37
N HIS A 196 0.86 17.61 2.34
CA HIS A 196 1.80 18.58 2.88
C HIS A 196 2.79 17.92 3.84
N GLU A 197 4.01 18.46 3.87
CA GLU A 197 5.07 18.08 4.81
C GLU A 197 4.56 18.10 6.26
N ASP A 198 5.00 17.12 7.06
CA ASP A 198 4.64 16.91 8.47
C ASP A 198 3.17 16.60 8.77
N SER A 199 2.31 16.53 7.73
CA SER A 199 0.91 16.13 7.87
C SER A 199 0.77 14.66 8.30
N ILE A 200 -0.45 14.27 8.71
CA ILE A 200 -0.76 12.87 9.05
C ILE A 200 -0.59 11.98 7.80
N LEU A 201 -0.98 12.47 6.63
CA LEU A 201 -0.80 11.76 5.35
C LEU A 201 0.67 11.54 5.03
N ASP A 202 1.49 12.58 5.17
CA ASP A 202 2.94 12.51 4.92
C ASP A 202 3.59 11.48 5.85
N LYS A 203 3.30 11.53 7.15
CA LYS A 203 3.82 10.54 8.12
C LYS A 203 3.40 9.11 7.78
N LEU A 204 2.16 8.90 7.34
CA LEU A 204 1.68 7.58 6.91
C LEU A 204 2.35 7.13 5.60
N ALA A 205 2.54 8.04 4.65
CA ALA A 205 3.25 7.77 3.41
C ALA A 205 4.71 7.42 3.68
N GLN A 206 5.40 8.15 4.55
CA GLN A 206 6.78 7.87 4.99
C GLN A 206 6.90 6.50 5.68
N GLN A 207 5.91 6.11 6.48
CA GLN A 207 5.89 4.78 7.11
C GLN A 207 5.72 3.65 6.08
N ARG A 208 4.97 3.89 5.00
CA ARG A 208 4.71 2.89 3.96
C ARG A 208 5.74 2.86 2.84
N LEU A 209 6.39 3.99 2.57
CA LEU A 209 7.41 4.26 1.55
C LEU A 209 6.93 4.09 0.09
N THR A 210 6.24 2.99 -0.22
CA THR A 210 5.81 2.65 -1.57
C THR A 210 4.55 1.78 -1.54
N THR A 211 3.79 1.78 -2.64
CA THR A 211 2.67 0.84 -2.80
C THR A 211 3.22 -0.56 -3.08
N VAL A 212 2.78 -1.56 -2.31
CA VAL A 212 3.15 -2.96 -2.55
C VAL A 212 2.04 -3.65 -3.32
N TYR A 213 2.34 -4.01 -4.57
CA TYR A 213 1.44 -4.75 -5.45
C TYR A 213 1.51 -6.24 -5.14
N THR A 214 0.38 -6.86 -4.80
CA THR A 214 0.27 -8.31 -4.61
C THR A 214 -0.79 -8.89 -5.54
N PRO A 215 -0.77 -10.21 -5.80
CA PRO A 215 -1.78 -10.84 -6.64
C PRO A 215 -3.22 -10.74 -6.12
N ILE A 216 -3.42 -10.44 -4.83
CA ILE A 216 -4.75 -10.39 -4.19
C ILE A 216 -5.25 -8.96 -3.96
N ARG A 217 -4.35 -8.03 -3.65
CA ARG A 217 -4.65 -6.62 -3.36
C ARG A 217 -3.40 -5.76 -3.35
N ASN A 218 -3.57 -4.46 -3.54
CA ASN A 218 -2.49 -3.50 -3.33
C ASN A 218 -2.44 -3.06 -1.86
N ILE A 219 -1.24 -2.86 -1.34
CA ILE A 219 -1.00 -2.17 -0.07
C ILE A 219 -0.64 -0.74 -0.43
N GLU A 220 -1.65 0.12 -0.50
CA GLU A 220 -1.51 1.49 -1.00
C GLU A 220 -0.64 2.36 -0.08
N MET A 221 0.26 3.15 -0.66
CA MET A 221 1.04 4.15 0.08
C MET A 221 0.15 5.28 0.63
N LEU A 222 -0.80 5.75 -0.18
CA LEU A 222 -1.77 6.78 0.14
C LEU A 222 -3.19 6.22 0.18
N PRO A 223 -4.16 6.87 0.84
CA PRO A 223 -5.55 6.46 0.73
C PRO A 223 -6.04 6.48 -0.72
N SER A 224 -6.88 5.50 -1.08
CA SER A 224 -7.54 5.41 -2.40
C SER A 224 -8.19 6.73 -2.86
N GLU A 225 -8.73 7.50 -1.93
CA GLU A 225 -9.33 8.81 -2.18
C GLU A 225 -8.34 9.81 -2.80
N TYR A 226 -7.06 9.69 -2.49
CA TYR A 226 -5.99 10.44 -3.13
C TYR A 226 -5.43 9.70 -4.34
N SER A 227 -4.97 8.44 -4.17
CA SER A 227 -4.22 7.73 -5.22
C SER A 227 -5.06 7.44 -6.47
N THR A 228 -6.29 6.92 -6.32
CA THR A 228 -7.13 6.48 -7.45
C THR A 228 -8.21 7.50 -7.85
N ASN A 229 -8.25 8.65 -7.18
CA ASN A 229 -9.23 9.68 -7.44
C ASN A 229 -8.65 11.10 -7.56
N ILE A 230 -8.31 11.76 -6.46
CA ILE A 230 -7.96 13.19 -6.47
C ILE A 230 -6.65 13.46 -7.25
N CYS A 231 -5.62 12.64 -7.03
CA CYS A 231 -4.32 12.80 -7.69
C CYS A 231 -4.29 12.16 -9.08
N SER A 232 -4.97 11.03 -9.25
CA SER A 232 -5.02 10.30 -10.52
C SER A 232 -5.45 11.20 -11.69
N LEU A 233 -4.67 11.19 -12.77
CA LEU A 233 -4.86 12.01 -13.98
C LEU A 233 -6.00 11.50 -14.89
N LYS A 234 -7.17 11.29 -14.29
CA LYS A 234 -8.34 10.66 -14.91
C LYS A 234 -8.83 11.42 -16.14
N GLN A 235 -9.28 10.64 -17.13
CA GLN A 235 -9.85 11.17 -18.36
C GLN A 235 -11.05 12.09 -18.10
N ASN A 236 -11.11 13.20 -18.84
CA ASN A 236 -12.15 14.24 -18.83
C ASN A 236 -12.34 14.92 -17.47
N GLN A 237 -11.33 14.88 -16.59
CA GLN A 237 -11.37 15.59 -15.32
C GLN A 237 -10.20 16.54 -15.23
N ASP A 238 -10.45 17.70 -14.62
CA ASP A 238 -9.41 18.67 -14.39
C ASP A 238 -8.53 18.17 -13.25
N ARG A 239 -7.22 18.25 -13.42
CA ARG A 239 -6.24 17.74 -12.47
C ARG A 239 -5.04 18.66 -12.37
N TYR A 240 -4.55 18.83 -11.15
CA TYR A 240 -3.29 19.52 -10.90
C TYR A 240 -2.13 18.59 -11.22
N ALA A 241 -1.16 19.12 -11.95
CA ALA A 241 0.04 18.40 -12.32
C ALA A 241 1.28 19.29 -12.19
N LEU A 242 2.41 18.67 -11.91
CA LEU A 242 3.73 19.26 -12.12
C LEU A 242 4.20 18.82 -13.51
N SER A 243 4.50 19.79 -14.36
CA SER A 243 4.81 19.53 -15.76
C SER A 243 6.25 19.87 -16.11
N LEU A 244 6.82 19.06 -17.00
CA LEU A 244 8.07 19.30 -17.71
C LEU A 244 7.74 19.48 -19.21
N PHE A 245 8.19 20.57 -19.79
CA PHE A 245 8.13 20.82 -21.22
C PHE A 245 9.52 20.84 -21.84
N PHE A 246 9.64 20.38 -23.08
CA PHE A 246 10.86 20.52 -23.88
C PHE A 246 10.56 20.39 -25.37
N ASP A 247 11.45 20.91 -26.20
CA ASP A 247 11.40 20.72 -27.64
C ASP A 247 12.26 19.50 -28.03
N TYR A 248 11.67 18.63 -28.84
CA TYR A 248 12.30 17.48 -29.45
C TYR A 248 12.61 17.77 -30.93
N LEU A 249 13.83 17.45 -31.36
CA LEU A 249 14.36 17.67 -32.71
C LEU A 249 14.41 16.32 -33.46
N PRO A 250 13.47 16.03 -34.38
CA PRO A 250 13.44 14.76 -35.10
C PRO A 250 14.65 14.52 -35.99
N GLU A 251 15.26 15.61 -36.48
CA GLU A 251 16.38 15.60 -37.43
C GLU A 251 17.64 15.02 -36.80
N THR A 252 17.87 15.31 -35.52
CA THR A 252 19.03 14.85 -34.75
C THR A 252 18.67 13.78 -33.72
N ASN A 253 17.37 13.54 -33.48
CA ASN A 253 16.86 12.69 -32.40
C ASN A 253 17.36 13.16 -31.02
N GLU A 254 17.33 14.48 -30.79
CA GLU A 254 17.80 15.12 -29.57
C GLU A 254 16.70 15.94 -28.90
N ILE A 255 16.88 16.19 -27.59
CA ILE A 255 16.10 17.14 -26.81
C ILE A 255 16.88 18.45 -26.73
N ASP A 256 16.22 19.57 -27.00
CA ASP A 256 16.79 20.91 -26.82
C ASP A 256 16.73 21.30 -25.34
N ASN A 257 17.80 21.05 -24.60
CA ASN A 257 17.85 21.29 -23.15
C ASN A 257 17.59 22.75 -22.77
N ASP A 258 17.87 23.71 -23.66
CA ASP A 258 17.65 25.13 -23.38
C ASP A 258 16.16 25.50 -23.36
N THR A 259 15.29 24.62 -23.87
CA THR A 259 13.84 24.78 -23.89
C THR A 259 13.14 24.10 -22.70
N MET A 260 13.89 23.45 -21.81
CA MET A 260 13.33 22.73 -20.68
C MET A 260 12.69 23.69 -19.65
N VAL A 261 11.41 23.46 -19.35
CA VAL A 261 10.66 24.25 -18.35
C VAL A 261 9.92 23.33 -17.40
N PHE A 262 10.08 23.57 -16.10
CA PHE A 262 9.31 22.91 -15.04
C PHE A 262 8.35 23.90 -14.40
N CYS A 263 7.06 23.56 -14.31
CA CYS A 263 6.10 24.42 -13.61
C CYS A 263 4.84 23.66 -13.14
N PRO A 264 4.13 24.22 -12.14
CA PRO A 264 2.78 23.78 -11.80
C PRO A 264 1.77 24.10 -12.90
N THR A 265 0.88 23.16 -13.16
CA THR A 265 -0.08 23.19 -14.26
C THR A 265 -1.43 22.62 -13.84
N ILE A 266 -2.45 22.94 -14.63
CA ILE A 266 -3.74 22.28 -14.61
C ILE A 266 -3.99 21.66 -15.98
N ILE A 267 -4.35 20.39 -16.01
CA ILE A 267 -4.56 19.61 -17.23
C ILE A 267 -5.96 18.99 -17.23
N ARG A 268 -6.42 18.58 -18.41
CA ARG A 268 -7.58 17.70 -18.57
C ARG A 268 -7.19 16.58 -19.53
N SER A 269 -6.97 15.38 -19.00
CA SER A 269 -6.62 14.23 -19.84
C SER A 269 -7.78 13.95 -20.81
N SER A 270 -7.52 14.07 -22.11
CA SER A 270 -8.50 13.83 -23.17
C SER A 270 -8.77 12.34 -23.35
N ARG A 271 -7.78 11.49 -23.04
CA ARG A 271 -7.85 10.04 -23.25
C ARG A 271 -7.00 9.30 -22.21
N SER A 272 -7.55 8.22 -21.67
CA SER A 272 -6.76 7.18 -20.99
C SER A 272 -6.64 5.99 -21.95
N LEU A 273 -5.42 5.60 -22.30
CA LEU A 273 -5.10 4.57 -23.28
C LEU A 273 -4.49 3.34 -22.59
N SER A 274 -4.60 2.18 -23.24
CA SER A 274 -3.83 0.99 -22.91
C SER A 274 -2.61 0.82 -23.82
N TYR A 275 -1.64 0.00 -23.40
CA TYR A 275 -0.49 -0.40 -24.23
C TYR A 275 -0.84 -1.24 -25.48
N HIS A 276 -2.08 -1.72 -25.57
CA HIS A 276 -2.60 -2.54 -26.67
C HIS A 276 -3.77 -1.83 -27.36
#